data_AF-R8CLU3-F1
#
_entry.id   AF-R8CLU3-F1
#
_cell.length_a   1.000
_cell.length_b   1.000
_cell.length_c   1.000
_cell.angle_alpha   90.00
_cell.angle_beta   90.00
_cell.angle_gamma   90.00
#
_symmetry.space_group_name_H-M   'P 1'
#
loop_
_entity.id
_entity.type
_entity.pdbx_description
1 polymer ?
#
loop_
_entity_poly.entity_id
_entity_poly.type
_entity_poly.pdbx_seq_one_letter_code
_entity_poly.pdbx_strand_id
1 'polypeptide(L)'
;MNETITLEETLEAFSAYLNEKGRKHSMIQRYAYDIKDFYRWLEVNEILFHIKLWSDLSEEDYQDYFSELENKPQNMGGFKEVAHVFRDS
;
A
#
# COMPACT_ATOMS: atom_id res chain seq x y z
N MET A 1 11.52 11.91 16.03
CA MET A 1 10.94 10.55 16.09
C MET A 1 11.64 9.76 15.01
N ASN A 2 12.05 8.52 15.25
CA ASN A 2 12.57 7.70 14.15
C ASN A 2 11.34 7.34 13.30
N GLU A 3 11.14 8.08 12.22
CA GLU A 3 10.02 7.91 11.30
C GLU A 3 10.21 6.59 10.57
N THR A 4 9.65 5.53 11.15
CA THR A 4 9.51 4.23 10.51
C THR A 4 8.06 4.10 10.09
N ILE A 5 7.83 3.63 8.87
CA ILE A 5 6.50 3.35 8.35
C ILE A 5 5.79 2.39 9.31
N THR A 6 4.59 2.76 9.77
CA THR A 6 3.73 1.86 10.54
C THR A 6 2.47 1.51 9.75
N LEU A 7 2.05 0.25 9.83
CA LEU A 7 0.85 -0.23 9.15
C LEU A 7 -0.42 0.47 9.69
N GLU A 8 -0.48 0.73 10.99
CA GLU A 8 -1.63 1.33 11.66
C GLU A 8 -1.84 2.78 11.24
N GLU A 9 -0.80 3.62 11.29
CA GLU A 9 -0.87 5.02 10.83
C GLU A 9 -1.16 5.09 9.34
N THR A 10 -0.57 4.19 8.54
CA THR A 10 -0.84 4.10 7.10
C THR A 10 -2.32 3.79 6.84
N LEU A 11 -2.91 2.82 7.54
CA LEU A 11 -4.31 2.45 7.37
C LEU A 11 -5.25 3.57 7.82
N GLU A 12 -4.93 4.28 8.90
CA GLU A 12 -5.72 5.40 9.38
C GLU A 12 -5.69 6.57 8.39
N ALA A 13 -4.50 7.01 7.98
CA ALA A 13 -4.32 8.10 7.02
C ALA A 13 -4.99 7.78 5.68
N PHE A 14 -4.82 6.55 5.18
CA PHE A 14 -5.40 6.13 3.92
C PHE A 14 -6.94 6.01 3.98
N SER A 15 -7.47 5.52 5.10
CA SER A 15 -8.93 5.46 5.31
C SER A 15 -9.54 6.86 5.34
N ALA A 16 -8.89 7.81 6.01
CA ALA A 16 -9.31 9.21 6.03
C ALA A 16 -9.32 9.82 4.62
N TYR A 17 -8.23 9.66 3.88
CA TYR A 17 -8.10 10.13 2.49
C TYR A 17 -9.23 9.62 1.57
N LEU A 18 -9.55 8.33 1.64
CA LEU A 18 -10.60 7.75 0.81
C LEU A 18 -12.00 8.20 1.23
N ASN A 19 -12.20 8.39 2.53
CA ASN A 19 -13.46 8.91 3.06
C ASN A 19 -13.69 10.34 2.57
N GLU A 20 -12.66 11.18 2.55
CA GLU A 20 -12.70 12.54 1.97
C GLU A 20 -12.99 12.51 0.46
N LYS A 21 -12.47 11.52 -0.27
CA LYS A 21 -12.81 11.28 -1.67
C LYS A 21 -14.22 10.70 -1.90
N GLY A 22 -15.01 10.48 -0.85
CA GLY A 22 -16.38 9.96 -0.94
C GLY A 22 -16.45 8.49 -1.34
N ARG A 23 -15.39 7.71 -1.09
CA ARG A 23 -15.38 6.27 -1.39
C ARG A 23 -16.28 5.52 -0.40
N LYS A 24 -16.97 4.49 -0.90
CA LYS A 24 -17.83 3.63 -0.07
C LYS A 24 -17.00 2.87 0.96
N HIS A 25 -17.54 2.69 2.17
CA HIS A 25 -16.89 1.94 3.24
C HIS A 25 -16.44 0.52 2.84
N SER A 26 -17.22 -0.19 2.03
CA SER A 26 -16.84 -1.52 1.54
C SER A 26 -15.60 -1.51 0.64
N MET A 27 -15.36 -0.41 -0.07
CA MET A 27 -14.18 -0.22 -0.93
C MET A 27 -12.96 0.17 -0.10
N ILE A 28 -13.15 1.00 0.93
CA ILE A 28 -12.10 1.33 1.92
C ILE A 28 -11.63 0.04 2.63
N GLN A 29 -12.56 -0.79 3.09
CA GLN A 29 -12.22 -2.09 3.69
C GLN A 29 -11.45 -2.99 2.74
N ARG A 30 -11.81 -3.02 1.46
CA ARG A 30 -11.09 -3.79 0.45
C ARG A 30 -9.66 -3.31 0.28
N TYR A 31 -9.46 -2.00 0.16
CA TYR A 31 -8.10 -1.44 0.05
C TYR A 31 -7.28 -1.64 1.33
N ALA A 32 -7.91 -1.68 2.51
CA ALA A 32 -7.21 -2.03 3.74
C ALA A 32 -6.64 -3.46 3.70
N TYR A 33 -7.30 -4.41 3.03
CA TYR A 33 -6.72 -5.73 2.80
C TYR A 33 -5.55 -5.67 1.81
N ASP A 34 -5.69 -4.93 0.71
CA ASP A 34 -4.64 -4.77 -0.29
C ASP A 34 -3.37 -4.12 0.33
N ILE A 35 -3.53 -3.12 1.19
CA ILE A 35 -2.42 -2.47 1.92
C ILE A 35 -1.76 -3.44 2.89
N LYS A 36 -2.54 -4.24 3.62
CA LYS A 36 -1.98 -5.24 4.55
C LYS A 36 -1.17 -6.31 3.83
N ASP A 37 -1.66 -6.77 2.68
CA ASP A 37 -0.96 -7.74 1.86
C ASP A 37 0.36 -7.17 1.33
N PHE A 38 0.33 -5.94 0.79
CA PHE A 38 1.53 -5.26 0.32
C PHE A 38 2.54 -4.98 1.44
N TYR A 39 2.08 -4.47 2.59
CA TYR A 39 2.95 -4.24 3.75
C TYR A 39 3.66 -5.53 4.18
N ARG A 40 2.92 -6.65 4.22
CA ARG A 40 3.49 -7.97 4.52
C ARG A 40 4.51 -8.39 3.47
N TRP A 41 4.25 -8.14 2.18
CA TRP A 41 5.19 -8.45 1.12
C TRP A 41 6.50 -7.65 1.29
N LEU A 42 6.41 -6.36 1.61
CA LEU A 42 7.59 -5.52 1.88
C LEU A 42 8.37 -6.00 3.11
N GLU A 43 7.68 -6.45 4.16
CA GLU A 43 8.31 -7.02 5.36
C GLU A 43 9.07 -8.31 5.04
N VAL A 44 8.45 -9.22 4.29
CA VAL A 44 9.06 -10.51 3.91
C VAL A 44 10.26 -10.34 2.99
N ASN A 45 10.24 -9.33 2.12
CA ASN A 45 11.35 -9.01 1.22
C ASN A 45 12.37 -8.03 1.84
N GLU A 46 12.24 -7.74 3.14
CA GLU A 46 13.12 -6.85 3.90
C GLU A 46 13.17 -5.39 3.41
N ILE A 47 12.29 -4.99 2.48
CA ILE A 47 12.25 -3.65 1.88
C ILE A 47 11.88 -2.60 2.94
N LEU A 48 10.99 -2.93 3.89
CA LEU A 48 10.62 -2.02 4.99
C LEU A 48 11.81 -1.57 5.85
N PHE A 49 12.89 -2.35 5.91
CA PHE A 49 14.09 -1.99 6.69
C PHE A 49 14.99 -0.99 5.95
N HIS A 50 14.76 -0.79 4.66
CA HIS A 50 15.57 0.06 3.79
C HIS A 50 14.90 1.39 3.44
N ILE A 51 13.60 1.52 3.69
CA ILE A 51 12.82 2.73 3.42
C ILE A 51 12.42 3.44 4.72
N LYS A 52 12.29 4.76 4.66
CA LYS A 52 11.76 5.59 5.76
C LYS A 52 10.39 6.17 5.40
N LEU A 53 10.17 6.40 4.12
CA LEU A 53 8.94 6.94 3.55
C LEU A 53 8.40 6.01 2.46
N TRP A 54 7.10 6.07 2.24
CA TRP A 54 6.47 5.34 1.14
C TRP A 54 7.00 5.78 -0.24
N SER A 55 7.40 7.05 -0.37
CA SER A 55 8.03 7.62 -1.57
C SER A 55 9.48 7.17 -1.80
N ASP A 56 10.11 6.47 -0.84
CA ASP A 56 11.41 5.83 -1.06
C ASP A 56 11.31 4.52 -1.88
N LEU A 57 10.08 3.97 -2.03
CA LEU A 57 9.86 2.79 -2.87
C LEU A 57 10.14 3.11 -4.33
N SER A 58 10.95 2.27 -4.95
CA SER A 58 11.26 2.37 -6.38
C SER A 58 10.08 1.87 -7.22
N GLU A 59 10.06 2.25 -8.49
CA GLU A 59 9.09 1.69 -9.42
C GLU A 59 9.26 0.16 -9.58
N GLU A 60 10.48 -0.35 -9.44
CA GLU A 60 10.79 -1.79 -9.48
C GLU A 60 10.12 -2.54 -8.34
N ASP A 61 10.14 -2.02 -7.11
CA ASP A 61 9.46 -2.63 -5.95
C ASP A 61 7.96 -2.83 -6.21
N TYR A 62 7.32 -1.86 -6.87
CA TYR A 62 5.92 -1.99 -7.27
C TYR A 62 5.73 -3.04 -8.38
N GLN A 63 6.61 -3.07 -9.39
CA GLN A 63 6.53 -4.05 -10.48
C GLN A 63 6.72 -5.49 -9.98
N ASP A 64 7.63 -5.68 -9.03
CA ASP A 64 7.90 -6.98 -8.42
C ASP A 64 6.69 -7.48 -7.65
N TYR A 65 6.10 -6.63 -6.81
CA TYR A 65 4.84 -6.95 -6.13
C TYR A 65 3.70 -7.24 -7.11
N PHE A 66 3.56 -6.44 -8.17
CA PHE A 66 2.55 -6.67 -9.20
C PHE A 66 2.75 -8.00 -9.92
N SER A 67 3.99 -8.40 -10.19
CA SER A 67 4.32 -9.68 -10.81
C SER A 67 3.93 -10.85 -9.91
N GLU A 68 4.09 -10.72 -8.59
CA GLU A 68 3.57 -11.70 -7.63
C GLU A 68 2.04 -11.74 -7.57
N LEU A 69 1.39 -10.58 -7.70
CA LEU A 69 -0.07 -10.48 -7.77
C LEU A 69 -0.65 -11.01 -9.09
N GLU A 70 0.04 -10.91 -10.22
CA GLU A 70 -0.40 -11.48 -11.50
C GLU A 70 -0.56 -13.01 -11.44
N ASN A 71 0.18 -13.65 -10.56
CA ASN A 71 0.04 -15.06 -10.25
C ASN A 71 -1.15 -15.39 -9.30
N LYS A 72 -1.89 -14.36 -8.82
CA LYS A 72 -3.08 -14.45 -7.96
C LYS A 72 -4.23 -13.62 -8.56
N PRO A 73 -5.23 -14.23 -9.24
CA PRO A 73 -6.24 -13.50 -10.03
C PRO A 73 -7.32 -12.78 -9.19
N GLN A 74 -6.91 -11.84 -8.32
CA GLN A 74 -7.76 -11.12 -7.38
C GLN A 74 -7.50 -9.60 -7.50
N ASN A 75 -8.11 -8.94 -8.50
CA ASN A 75 -8.30 -7.49 -8.62
C ASN A 75 -7.11 -6.53 -8.33
N MET A 76 -6.22 -6.36 -9.31
CA MET A 76 -5.16 -5.30 -9.30
C MET A 76 -5.67 -3.86 -9.34
N GLY A 77 -6.90 -3.63 -9.79
CA GLY A 77 -7.42 -2.27 -10.01
C GLY A 77 -7.49 -1.42 -8.74
N GLY A 78 -7.68 -2.06 -7.58
CA GLY A 78 -7.71 -1.37 -6.29
C GLY A 78 -6.33 -0.94 -5.83
N PHE A 79 -5.36 -1.86 -5.90
CA PHE A 79 -4.01 -1.58 -5.47
C PHE A 79 -3.30 -0.53 -6.34
N LYS A 80 -3.62 -0.40 -7.63
CA LYS A 80 -3.06 0.68 -8.46
C LYS A 80 -3.42 2.08 -7.95
N GLU A 81 -4.62 2.28 -7.41
CA GLU A 81 -5.00 3.55 -6.78
C GLU A 81 -4.26 3.77 -5.46
N VAL A 82 -4.08 2.71 -4.67
CA VAL A 82 -3.29 2.72 -3.42
C VAL A 82 -1.83 3.10 -3.70
N ALA A 83 -1.18 2.45 -4.66
CA ALA A 83 0.22 2.68 -5.02
C ALA A 83 0.48 4.12 -5.47
N HIS A 84 -0.46 4.73 -6.19
CA HIS A 84 -0.36 6.13 -6.61
C HIS A 84 -0.32 7.09 -5.40
N VAL A 85 -1.15 6.84 -4.39
CA VAL A 85 -1.18 7.65 -3.17
C VAL A 85 0.13 7.53 -2.39
N PHE A 86 0.67 6.31 -2.29
CA PHE A 86 1.95 6.08 -1.61
C PHE A 86 3.16 6.71 -2.32
N ARG A 87 3.12 6.77 -3.64
CA ARG A 87 4.19 7.42 -4.43
C ARG A 87 4.20 8.94 -4.25
N ASP A 88 3.02 9.54 -4.05
CA ASP A 88 2.85 10.99 -3.94
C ASP A 88 2.85 11.51 -2.47
N SER A 89 3.04 10.63 -1.48
CA SER A 89 3.03 10.94 -0.04
C SER A 89 4.39 11.22 0.58
#